data_AF-A0A2G1Y128-F1
#
_entry.id   AF-A0A2G1Y128-F1
#
_cell.length_a   1.000
_cell.length_b   1.000
_cell.length_c   1.000
_cell.angle_alpha   90.00
_cell.angle_beta   90.00
_cell.angle_gamma   90.00
#
_symmetry.space_group_name_H-M   'P 1'
#
loop_
_entity.id
_entity.type
_entity.pdbx_description
1 polymer ?
#
loop_
_entity_poly.entity_id
_entity_poly.type
_entity_poly.pdbx_seq_one_letter_code
_entity_poly.pdbx_strand_id
1 'polypeptide(L)'
;MKESIIRNKSFQLSLKIIQFYKKLLNEKEFIISRQLLKSATSIGANIEEALAGQSKKDFIAKMSISSKEARETKYWLRLLKESELTLLDVNDELKSIEELIKMLTAIVKTSQLSITKN
;
A
#
# COMPACT_ATOMS: atom_id res chain seq x y z
N MET A 1 -22.99 5.93 5.88
CA MET A 1 -22.04 5.88 4.74
C MET A 1 -21.47 4.48 4.67
N LYS A 2 -21.50 3.81 3.51
CA LYS A 2 -20.90 2.49 3.37
C LYS A 2 -19.38 2.67 3.50
N GLU A 3 -18.80 2.05 4.52
CA GLU A 3 -17.38 2.21 4.81
C GLU A 3 -16.54 1.72 3.62
N SER A 4 -15.56 2.53 3.19
CA SER A 4 -14.71 2.19 2.06
C SER A 4 -13.76 1.07 2.48
N ILE A 5 -14.01 -0.17 2.03
CA ILE A 5 -13.22 -1.35 2.41
C ILE A 5 -11.73 -1.14 2.12
N ILE A 6 -11.39 -0.47 1.00
CA ILE A 6 -10.00 -0.17 0.63
C ILE A 6 -9.34 0.83 1.59
N ARG A 7 -10.10 1.84 2.04
CA ARG A 7 -9.65 2.83 3.03
C ARG A 7 -9.26 2.13 4.32
N ASN A 8 -10.15 1.28 4.84
CA ASN A 8 -9.87 0.54 6.08
C ASN A 8 -8.70 -0.41 5.94
N LYS A 9 -8.63 -1.21 4.87
CA LYS A 9 -7.54 -2.16 4.66
C LYS A 9 -6.17 -1.46 4.51
N SER A 10 -6.11 -0.33 3.81
CA SER A 10 -4.86 0.43 3.66
C SER A 10 -4.41 1.07 4.98
N PHE A 11 -5.35 1.55 5.80
CA PHE A 11 -5.05 2.03 7.14
C PHE A 11 -4.52 0.91 8.05
N GLN A 12 -5.17 -0.26 8.03
CA GLN A 12 -4.71 -1.43 8.81
C GLN A 12 -3.33 -1.92 8.35
N LEU A 13 -3.05 -1.94 7.03
CA LEU A 13 -1.70 -2.22 6.53
C LEU A 13 -0.69 -1.21 7.08
N SER A 14 -1.03 0.09 7.08
CA SER A 14 -0.13 1.13 7.59
C SER A 14 0.24 0.89 9.05
N LEU A 15 -0.74 0.61 9.91
CA LEU A 15 -0.48 0.26 11.31
C LEU A 15 0.39 -0.99 11.45
N LYS A 16 0.11 -2.02 10.66
CA LYS A 16 0.88 -3.27 10.65
C LYS A 16 2.34 -3.02 10.27
N ILE A 17 2.59 -2.28 9.19
CA ILE A 17 3.93 -1.96 8.74
C ILE A 17 4.66 -1.05 9.73
N ILE A 18 3.97 -0.13 10.42
CA ILE A 18 4.57 0.65 11.50
C ILE A 18 5.09 -0.26 12.63
N GLN A 19 4.31 -1.29 13.00
CA GLN A 19 4.77 -2.25 14.01
C GLN A 19 5.91 -3.13 13.51
N PHE A 20 5.84 -3.58 12.25
CA PHE A 20 6.90 -4.35 11.62
C PHE A 20 8.21 -3.55 11.52
N TYR A 21 8.12 -2.28 11.11
CA TYR A 21 9.23 -1.33 11.06
C TYR A 21 9.93 -1.21 12.42
N LYS A 22 9.18 -1.09 13.52
CA LYS A 22 9.77 -1.04 14.87
C LYS A 22 10.58 -2.30 15.21
N LYS A 23 10.12 -3.48 14.77
CA LYS A 23 10.86 -4.74 14.96
C LYS A 23 12.15 -4.76 14.15
N LEU A 24 12.11 -4.35 12.88
CA LEU A 24 13.30 -4.24 12.03
C LEU A 24 14.36 -3.30 12.62
N LEU A 25 13.94 -2.18 13.24
CA LEU A 25 14.86 -1.28 13.94
C LEU A 25 15.57 -1.97 15.11
N ASN A 26 14.90 -2.86 15.84
CA ASN A 26 15.52 -3.64 16.92
C ASN A 26 16.57 -4.63 16.39
N GLU A 27 16.39 -5.13 15.16
CA GLU A 27 17.38 -5.96 14.44
C GLU A 27 18.44 -5.12 13.72
N LYS A 28 18.45 -3.79 13.92
CA LYS A 28 19.38 -2.83 13.31
C LYS A 28 19.28 -2.73 11.78
N GLU A 29 18.11 -2.99 11.21
CA GLU A 29 17.84 -2.74 9.79
C GLU A 29 17.19 -1.35 9.63
N PHE A 30 17.87 -0.43 8.94
CA PHE A 30 17.50 1.00 8.88
C PHE A 30 17.20 1.53 7.48
N ILE A 31 17.62 0.80 6.44
CA ILE A 31 17.61 1.30 5.07
C ILE A 31 16.36 0.80 4.36
N ILE A 32 16.14 -0.50 4.32
CA ILE A 32 14.98 -1.13 3.67
C ILE A 32 13.71 -0.86 4.48
N SER A 33 13.79 -0.92 5.81
CA SER A 33 12.71 -0.67 6.76
C SER A 33 12.12 0.73 6.55
N ARG A 34 12.98 1.73 6.32
CA ARG A 34 12.55 3.10 6.04
C ARG A 34 11.87 3.23 4.69
N GLN A 35 12.34 2.55 3.64
CA GLN A 35 11.69 2.56 2.33
C GLN A 35 10.32 1.86 2.39
N LEU A 36 10.26 0.72 3.09
CA LEU A 36 9.03 -0.01 3.35
C LEU A 36 8.00 0.85 4.09
N LEU A 37 8.40 1.52 5.17
CA LEU A 37 7.52 2.38 5.95
C LEU A 37 6.90 3.50 5.09
N LYS A 38 7.74 4.19 4.31
CA LYS A 38 7.30 5.31 3.47
C LYS A 38 6.30 4.85 2.41
N SER A 39 6.66 3.85 1.61
CA SER A 39 5.79 3.34 0.54
C SER A 39 4.48 2.78 1.09
N ALA A 40 4.51 2.01 2.17
CA ALA A 40 3.30 1.41 2.74
C ALA A 40 2.31 2.45 3.28
N THR A 41 2.81 3.47 3.99
CA THR A 41 1.96 4.53 4.56
C THR A 41 1.45 5.51 3.49
N SER A 42 2.22 5.70 2.40
CA SER A 42 1.82 6.49 1.23
C SER A 42 0.56 5.93 0.53
N ILE A 43 0.34 4.61 0.57
CA ILE A 43 -0.87 3.98 0.00
C ILE A 43 -2.13 4.54 0.65
N GLY A 44 -2.20 4.49 1.99
CA GLY A 44 -3.37 4.98 2.73
C GLY A 44 -3.56 6.48 2.56
N ALA A 45 -2.48 7.26 2.64
CA ALA A 45 -2.52 8.71 2.45
C ALA A 45 -3.11 9.12 1.09
N ASN A 46 -2.64 8.50 0.00
CA ASN A 46 -3.18 8.77 -1.34
C ASN A 46 -4.62 8.29 -1.52
N ILE A 47 -5.06 7.23 -0.82
CA ILE A 47 -6.46 6.80 -0.82
C ILE A 47 -7.35 7.84 -0.12
N GLU A 48 -6.93 8.38 1.03
CA GLU A 48 -7.67 9.45 1.71
C GLU A 48 -7.79 10.68 0.79
N GLU A 49 -6.71 11.09 0.13
CA GLU A 49 -6.72 12.17 -0.85
C GLU A 49 -7.65 11.88 -2.03
N ALA A 50 -7.63 10.65 -2.56
CA ALA A 50 -8.53 10.25 -3.65
C ALA A 50 -10.00 10.40 -3.25
N LEU A 51 -10.36 10.01 -2.02
CA LEU A 51 -11.73 10.06 -1.51
C LEU A 51 -12.20 11.49 -1.21
N ALA A 52 -11.26 12.41 -0.93
CA ALA A 52 -11.54 13.84 -0.78
C ALA A 52 -11.43 14.61 -2.11
N GLY A 53 -11.05 13.95 -3.21
CA GLY A 53 -10.81 14.56 -4.51
C GLY A 53 -12.06 15.16 -5.15
N GLN A 54 -11.86 16.20 -5.96
CA GLN A 54 -12.95 17.00 -6.55
C GLN A 54 -13.45 16.45 -7.89
N SER A 55 -12.69 15.56 -8.53
CA SER A 55 -13.04 15.02 -9.83
C SER A 55 -12.68 13.55 -9.98
N LYS A 56 -13.32 12.89 -10.95
CA LYS A 56 -13.04 11.50 -11.28
C LYS A 56 -11.61 11.29 -11.81
N LYS A 57 -11.06 12.27 -12.54
CA LYS A 57 -9.67 12.22 -13.02
C LYS A 57 -8.69 12.30 -11.84
N ASP A 58 -8.95 13.16 -10.87
CA ASP A 58 -8.16 13.29 -9.65
C ASP A 58 -8.21 12.01 -8.80
N PHE A 59 -9.41 11.45 -8.58
CA PHE A 59 -9.58 10.15 -7.94
C PHE A 59 -8.73 9.05 -8.60
N ILE A 60 -8.77 8.93 -9.94
CA ILE A 60 -7.98 7.94 -10.68
C ILE A 60 -6.48 8.19 -10.53
N ALA A 61 -6.03 9.45 -10.59
CA ALA A 61 -4.63 9.79 -10.44
C ALA A 61 -4.10 9.34 -9.07
N LYS A 62 -4.80 9.68 -7.99
CA LYS A 62 -4.43 9.32 -6.61
C LYS A 62 -4.53 7.82 -6.33
N MET A 63 -5.57 7.14 -6.84
CA MET A 63 -5.66 5.68 -6.78
C MET A 63 -4.53 4.99 -7.58
N SER A 64 -4.10 5.59 -8.70
CA SER A 64 -2.97 5.08 -9.48
C SER A 64 -1.64 5.23 -8.75
N ILE A 65 -1.43 6.34 -8.04
CA ILE A 65 -0.26 6.52 -7.15
C ILE A 65 -0.28 5.45 -6.06
N SER A 66 -1.40 5.29 -5.36
CA SER A 66 -1.57 4.24 -4.35
C SER A 66 -1.24 2.84 -4.90
N SER A 67 -1.62 2.57 -6.15
CA SER A 67 -1.33 1.31 -6.85
C SER A 67 0.17 1.11 -7.13
N LYS A 68 0.92 2.18 -7.41
CA LYS A 68 2.39 2.13 -7.57
C LYS A 68 3.07 1.87 -6.23
N GLU A 69 2.69 2.63 -5.20
CA GLU A 69 3.21 2.50 -3.83
C GLU A 69 2.96 1.10 -3.25
N ALA A 70 1.81 0.49 -3.59
CA ALA A 70 1.52 -0.88 -3.19
C ALA A 70 2.47 -1.92 -3.80
N ARG A 71 2.86 -1.74 -5.07
CA ARG A 71 3.83 -2.62 -5.74
C ARG A 71 5.24 -2.42 -5.18
N GLU A 72 5.60 -1.18 -4.87
CA GLU A 72 6.87 -0.86 -4.23
C GLU A 72 6.96 -1.45 -2.81
N THR A 73 5.90 -1.30 -2.01
CA THR A 73 5.79 -1.93 -0.68
C THR A 73 6.02 -3.44 -0.77
N LYS A 74 5.36 -4.11 -1.74
CA LYS A 74 5.57 -5.55 -1.98
C LYS A 74 7.02 -5.87 -2.37
N TYR A 75 7.66 -5.01 -3.16
CA TYR A 75 9.07 -5.20 -3.54
C TYR A 75 9.99 -5.17 -2.31
N TRP A 76 9.83 -4.18 -1.43
CA TRP A 76 10.63 -4.10 -0.19
C TRP A 76 10.42 -5.30 0.74
N LEU A 77 9.19 -5.77 0.90
CA LEU A 77 8.89 -6.99 1.67
C LEU A 77 9.55 -8.24 1.06
N ARG A 78 9.57 -8.36 -0.27
CA ARG A 78 10.28 -9.46 -0.94
C ARG A 78 11.78 -9.38 -0.75
N LEU A 79 12.37 -8.19 -0.78
CA LEU A 79 13.80 -8.04 -0.47
C LEU A 79 14.11 -8.50 0.95
N LEU A 80 13.33 -8.07 1.94
CA LEU A 80 13.50 -8.53 3.33
C LEU A 80 13.39 -10.05 3.46
N LYS A 81 12.48 -10.68 2.71
CA LYS A 81 12.33 -12.14 2.69
C LYS A 81 13.56 -12.89 2.19
N GLU A 82 14.16 -12.41 1.09
CA GLU A 82 15.19 -13.16 0.36
C GLU A 82 16.62 -12.74 0.73
N SER A 83 16.81 -11.61 1.41
CA SER A 83 18.14 -11.03 1.69
C SER A 83 18.74 -11.41 3.03
N GLU A 84 18.04 -12.20 3.84
CA GLU A 84 18.46 -12.59 5.20
C GLU A 84 18.78 -11.37 6.12
N LEU A 85 18.26 -10.18 5.79
CA LEU A 85 18.44 -8.96 6.58
C LEU A 85 17.65 -8.95 7.88
N THR A 86 16.72 -9.89 8.05
CA THR A 86 15.82 -9.99 9.20
C THR A 86 15.46 -11.45 9.46
N LEU A 87 15.31 -11.82 10.74
CA LEU A 87 14.78 -13.13 11.13
C LEU A 87 13.24 -13.12 11.24
N LEU A 88 12.63 -11.94 11.19
CA LEU A 88 11.19 -11.78 11.21
C LEU A 88 10.52 -12.41 9.98
N ASP A 89 9.41 -13.12 10.22
CA ASP A 89 8.54 -13.56 9.14
C ASP A 89 7.78 -12.37 8.53
N VAL A 90 7.82 -12.25 7.20
CA VAL A 90 7.16 -11.21 6.40
C VAL A 90 5.89 -11.70 5.69
N ASN A 91 5.54 -12.98 5.83
CA ASN A 91 4.47 -13.59 5.02
C ASN A 91 3.09 -12.94 5.27
N ASP A 92 2.84 -12.49 6.49
CA ASP A 92 1.57 -11.86 6.84
C ASP A 92 1.44 -10.44 6.24
N GLU A 93 2.52 -9.67 6.22
CA GLU A 93 2.61 -8.38 5.52
C GLU A 93 2.45 -8.58 4.01
N LEU A 94 3.13 -9.59 3.44
CA LEU A 94 3.02 -9.95 2.02
C LEU A 94 1.59 -10.28 1.61
N LYS A 95 0.90 -11.12 2.40
CA LYS A 95 -0.50 -11.46 2.15
C LYS A 95 -1.39 -10.23 2.17
N SER A 96 -1.17 -9.32 3.12
CA SER A 96 -1.96 -8.10 3.27
C SER A 96 -1.78 -7.14 2.10
N ILE A 97 -0.54 -6.94 1.64
CA ILE A 97 -0.28 -6.06 0.50
C ILE A 97 -0.77 -6.65 -0.83
N GLU A 98 -0.71 -7.97 -1.01
CA GLU A 98 -1.21 -8.62 -2.21
C GLU A 98 -2.74 -8.48 -2.37
N GLU A 99 -3.47 -8.57 -1.26
CA GLU A 99 -4.90 -8.27 -1.25
C GLU A 99 -5.17 -6.82 -1.71
N LEU A 100 -4.44 -5.85 -1.14
CA LEU A 100 -4.58 -4.44 -1.51
C LEU A 100 -4.22 -4.17 -2.98
N ILE A 101 -3.17 -4.80 -3.51
CA ILE A 101 -2.80 -4.67 -4.93
C ILE A 101 -3.94 -5.14 -5.84
N LYS A 102 -4.59 -6.27 -5.51
CA LYS A 102 -5.73 -6.78 -6.30
C LYS A 102 -6.89 -5.80 -6.29
N MET A 103 -7.23 -5.28 -5.11
CA MET A 103 -8.31 -4.29 -4.96
C MET A 103 -8.01 -3.00 -5.72
N LEU A 104 -6.82 -2.42 -5.54
CA LEU A 104 -6.40 -1.19 -6.22
C LEU A 104 -6.38 -1.37 -7.75
N THR A 105 -5.90 -2.52 -8.23
CA THR A 105 -5.90 -2.83 -9.66
C THR A 105 -7.32 -2.87 -10.23
N ALA A 106 -8.26 -3.50 -9.51
CA ALA A 106 -9.66 -3.51 -9.91
C ALA A 106 -10.26 -2.09 -9.93
N ILE A 107 -10.05 -1.30 -8.87
CA ILE A 107 -10.56 0.08 -8.74
C ILE A 107 -10.04 0.98 -9.86
N VAL A 108 -8.72 0.97 -10.10
CA VAL A 108 -8.11 1.80 -11.16
C VAL A 108 -8.66 1.41 -12.52
N LYS A 109 -8.72 0.11 -12.84
CA LYS A 109 -9.22 -0.37 -14.13
C LYS A 109 -10.68 0.01 -14.37
N THR A 110 -11.56 -0.22 -13.41
CA THR A 110 -13.00 0.11 -13.56
C THR A 110 -13.22 1.61 -13.65
N SER A 111 -12.47 2.40 -12.88
CA SER A 111 -12.57 3.86 -12.88
C SER A 111 -12.13 4.45 -14.22
N GLN A 112 -11.04 3.96 -14.81
CA GLN A 112 -10.58 4.39 -16.13
C GLN A 112 -11.58 4.07 -17.25
N LEU A 113 -12.13 2.85 -17.28
CA LEU A 113 -13.12 2.44 -18.29
C LEU A 113 -14.37 3.32 -18.28
N SER A 114 -14.75 3.80 -17.10
CA SER A 114 -15.91 4.66 -16.92
C SER A 114 -15.68 6.13 -17.29
N ILE A 115 -14.49 6.49 -17.77
CA ILE A 115 -14.23 7.78 -18.45
C ILE A 115 -14.24 7.59 -19.97
N THR A 116 -13.74 6.47 -20.50
CA THR A 116 -13.66 6.19 -21.95
C THR A 116 -15.03 5.88 -22.59
N LYS A 117 -16.04 5.56 -21.78
CA LYS A 117 -17.41 5.25 -22.26
C LYS A 117 -18.33 6.48 -22.37
N ASN A 118 -17.84 7.67 -22.02
CA ASN A 118 -18.53 8.95 -22.21
C ASN A 118 -17.80 9.77 -23.28
#